data_AF-A0A1Y2LV80-F1
#
_entry.id   AF-A0A1Y2LV80-F1
#
_cell.length_a   1.000
_cell.length_b   1.000
_cell.length_c   1.000
_cell.angle_alpha   90.00
_cell.angle_beta   90.00
_cell.angle_gamma   90.00
#
_symmetry.space_group_name_H-M   'P 1'
#
loop_
_entity.id
_entity.type
_entity.pdbx_description
1 polymer ?
#
loop_
_entity_poly.entity_id
_entity_poly.type
_entity_poly.pdbx_seq_one_letter_code
_entity_poly.pdbx_strand_id
1 'polypeptide(L)'
;MKFVYSLTATLLSASFASAAISPDGSCGGTSKYTCQGSSYGNCCSQYGWCGSSDAHCKAGCNSAFGTCAGSTPTTIKSSTKPAPTSTRTSSTKPATPTATGGVLQCLNGKNVPYKMTSDSDYSELVEPYNLARAFKPSVVVLPQTQQNVQDAVVCAAQNGIKVQAKSGGHSYASFSSGGKDGAMMISLQPFQKVELDTSTGITKVGGGVRLGNLADGIYTQGQKALSHGTCPGVGIGGHFTHGGYGHTSRHWGLAMDQIIAADVVLADGSLIKASATENSDVFWGIRGAADSIGIVTNFYLQTQAAPSSITYFAFPFSNMYDSKTKWTNAWLHLQDFAKNASVVDNKISFGVYIDNYGTFSLSGAYFGSVNEFNTKVKPELIRTMPSGGAPTVKAYGWYDYLVLVSGKTQIKEPLSGYDEHENFFAKSITVPESTGLTANALNAWFDYIKGATTEYYTIVNLYGGPGSAINSKDTDFAAYNDRDSLWVFQNYGYETSSTNFINGLNDAIIKAQPQTSFGAYLNYVDPSYDAATAHKLYYGDSLYARLLTLKKKVDPNNVFWNPQAIGA
;
A
#
# COMPACT_ATOMS: atom_id res chain seq x y z
N MET A 1 -9.27 1.29 -0.54
CA MET A 1 -9.32 2.62 -1.21
C MET A 1 -10.68 3.01 -1.81
N LYS A 2 -11.65 2.09 -2.04
CA LYS A 2 -12.99 2.42 -2.61
C LYS A 2 -13.82 3.46 -1.84
N PHE A 3 -13.66 3.58 -0.52
CA PHE A 3 -14.65 4.28 0.34
C PHE A 3 -14.59 5.82 0.35
N VAL A 4 -13.44 6.45 0.08
CA VAL A 4 -13.34 7.92 0.11
C VAL A 4 -13.96 8.56 -1.15
N TYR A 5 -14.02 7.80 -2.25
CA TYR A 5 -14.44 8.29 -3.57
C TYR A 5 -15.90 7.93 -3.93
N SER A 6 -16.58 7.08 -3.14
CA SER A 6 -17.96 6.63 -3.41
C SER A 6 -18.88 6.79 -2.18
N LEU A 7 -19.20 8.04 -1.82
CA LEU A 7 -20.18 8.34 -0.78
C LEU A 7 -21.56 8.64 -1.41
N THR A 8 -22.27 7.60 -1.81
CA THR A 8 -23.73 7.62 -1.94
C THR A 8 -24.31 6.24 -1.61
N ALA A 9 -24.99 6.09 -0.47
CA ALA A 9 -25.97 5.01 -0.29
C ALA A 9 -26.99 5.35 0.80
N THR A 10 -28.23 5.48 0.34
CA THR A 10 -29.48 5.70 1.07
C THR A 10 -29.83 4.51 1.96
N LEU A 11 -30.29 4.77 3.18
CA LEU A 11 -30.89 3.78 4.07
C LEU A 11 -32.28 3.36 3.54
N LEU A 12 -32.49 2.07 3.29
CA LEU A 12 -33.81 1.47 3.16
C LEU A 12 -33.83 0.12 3.89
N SER A 13 -34.57 0.10 4.99
CA SER A 13 -34.99 -1.09 5.71
C SER A 13 -36.08 -1.83 4.93
N ALA A 14 -35.90 -3.14 4.68
CA ALA A 14 -36.99 -4.01 4.26
C ALA A 14 -36.87 -5.40 4.89
N SER A 15 -37.95 -5.81 5.56
CA SER A 15 -38.22 -7.16 6.07
C SER A 15 -38.45 -8.13 4.91
N PHE A 16 -37.86 -9.33 4.94
CA PHE A 16 -37.92 -10.34 3.86
C PHE A 16 -38.63 -11.63 4.33
N ALA A 17 -39.71 -11.99 3.66
CA ALA A 17 -40.34 -13.32 3.73
C ALA A 17 -40.88 -13.71 2.35
N SER A 18 -39.99 -14.11 1.42
CA SER A 18 -40.34 -14.73 0.11
C SER A 18 -39.06 -15.09 -0.70
N ALA A 19 -38.08 -15.76 -0.10
CA ALA A 19 -36.90 -16.23 -0.84
C ALA A 19 -37.25 -17.48 -1.68
N ALA A 20 -36.82 -17.53 -2.95
CA ALA A 20 -37.02 -18.69 -3.83
C ALA A 20 -36.05 -19.84 -3.49
N ILE A 21 -36.46 -21.10 -3.64
CA ILE A 21 -35.61 -22.28 -3.33
C ILE A 21 -34.39 -22.31 -4.26
N SER A 22 -33.21 -22.50 -3.68
CA SER A 22 -31.93 -22.50 -4.40
C SER A 22 -31.89 -23.55 -5.53
N PRO A 23 -31.73 -23.12 -6.80
CA PRO A 23 -31.63 -24.02 -7.95
C PRO A 23 -30.20 -24.52 -8.21
N ASP A 24 -29.18 -23.86 -7.66
CA ASP A 24 -27.77 -24.07 -7.96
C ASP A 24 -26.90 -24.33 -6.72
N GLY A 25 -27.52 -24.40 -5.54
CA GLY A 25 -26.86 -24.57 -4.26
C GLY A 25 -26.41 -23.27 -3.59
N SER A 26 -26.58 -22.10 -4.22
CA SER A 26 -26.26 -20.81 -3.59
C SER A 26 -27.41 -20.30 -2.70
N CYS A 27 -27.09 -19.53 -1.65
CA CYS A 27 -28.05 -18.95 -0.73
C CYS A 27 -27.57 -17.63 -0.13
N GLY A 28 -28.50 -16.74 0.24
CA GLY A 28 -28.17 -15.41 0.75
C GLY A 28 -27.51 -14.47 -0.28
N GLY A 29 -27.10 -13.28 0.15
CA GLY A 29 -26.47 -12.29 -0.74
C GLY A 29 -27.41 -11.70 -1.81
N THR A 30 -26.87 -11.41 -3.00
CA THR A 30 -27.59 -10.84 -4.17
C THR A 30 -28.57 -11.81 -4.83
N SER A 31 -28.37 -13.12 -4.67
CA SER A 31 -29.23 -14.16 -5.26
C SER A 31 -30.60 -14.28 -4.58
N LYS A 32 -30.68 -13.88 -3.30
CA LYS A 32 -31.89 -13.95 -2.45
C LYS A 32 -32.51 -15.36 -2.37
N TYR A 33 -31.75 -16.42 -2.66
CA TYR A 33 -32.23 -17.79 -2.58
C TYR A 33 -32.21 -18.36 -1.16
N THR A 34 -33.13 -19.29 -0.87
CA THR A 34 -33.19 -20.06 0.38
C THR A 34 -32.80 -21.51 0.16
N CYS A 35 -32.11 -22.09 1.14
CA CYS A 35 -31.82 -23.51 1.21
C CYS A 35 -32.98 -24.33 1.74
N GLN A 36 -33.99 -23.71 2.36
CA GLN A 36 -35.12 -24.42 2.94
C GLN A 36 -35.95 -25.10 1.84
N GLY A 37 -35.90 -26.44 1.78
CA GLY A 37 -36.52 -27.25 0.72
C GLY A 37 -35.60 -27.53 -0.48
N SER A 38 -34.33 -27.14 -0.42
CA SER A 38 -33.34 -27.40 -1.47
C SER A 38 -32.84 -28.86 -1.44
N SER A 39 -32.57 -29.41 -2.63
CA SER A 39 -31.96 -30.74 -2.77
C SER A 39 -30.51 -30.81 -2.29
N TYR A 40 -29.84 -29.65 -2.14
CA TYR A 40 -28.46 -29.54 -1.65
C TYR A 40 -28.38 -29.57 -0.12
N GLY A 41 -29.50 -29.39 0.58
CA GLY A 41 -29.61 -29.35 2.04
C GLY A 41 -30.25 -28.06 2.54
N ASN A 42 -30.75 -28.08 3.78
CA ASN A 42 -31.62 -27.02 4.31
C ASN A 42 -30.87 -25.84 4.95
N CYS A 43 -29.56 -25.94 5.16
CA CYS A 43 -28.79 -24.95 5.89
C CYS A 43 -27.99 -24.07 4.94
N CYS A 44 -28.00 -22.76 5.17
CA CYS A 44 -27.19 -21.81 4.42
C CYS A 44 -25.92 -21.49 5.20
N SER A 45 -24.76 -21.91 4.71
CA SER A 45 -23.48 -21.64 5.37
C SER A 45 -23.13 -20.15 5.36
N GLN A 46 -22.16 -19.74 6.19
CA GLN A 46 -21.61 -18.37 6.17
C GLN A 46 -21.01 -17.96 4.82
N TYR A 47 -20.69 -18.94 3.96
CA TYR A 47 -20.13 -18.73 2.63
C TYR A 47 -21.20 -18.66 1.53
N GLY A 48 -22.48 -18.69 1.89
CA GLY A 48 -23.59 -18.56 0.93
C GLY A 48 -23.89 -19.83 0.13
N TRP A 49 -23.66 -21.01 0.73
CA TRP A 49 -23.92 -22.31 0.11
C TRP A 49 -24.85 -23.20 0.93
N CYS A 50 -25.73 -23.92 0.25
CA CYS A 50 -26.67 -24.89 0.82
C CYS A 50 -26.00 -26.23 1.15
N GLY A 51 -26.31 -26.75 2.33
CA GLY A 51 -25.83 -28.04 2.79
C GLY A 51 -26.61 -28.59 3.98
N SER A 52 -26.30 -29.83 4.36
CA SER A 52 -26.88 -30.49 5.55
C SER A 52 -25.83 -30.87 6.60
N SER A 53 -24.56 -30.55 6.38
CA SER A 53 -23.48 -30.88 7.31
C SER A 53 -23.30 -29.80 8.38
N ASP A 54 -22.57 -30.13 9.43
CA ASP A 54 -22.21 -29.20 10.50
C ASP A 54 -21.58 -27.90 10.00
N ALA A 55 -20.76 -27.97 8.95
CA ALA A 55 -20.13 -26.80 8.33
C ALA A 55 -21.15 -25.83 7.70
N HIS A 56 -22.36 -26.31 7.38
CA HIS A 56 -23.43 -25.51 6.82
C HIS A 56 -24.48 -25.10 7.86
N CYS A 57 -24.74 -25.97 8.84
CA CYS A 57 -25.84 -25.81 9.80
C CYS A 57 -25.45 -25.20 11.14
N LYS A 58 -24.15 -25.11 11.48
CA LYS A 58 -23.67 -24.63 12.79
C LYS A 58 -23.11 -23.20 12.72
N ALA A 59 -21.91 -22.96 13.25
CA ALA A 59 -21.35 -21.61 13.40
C ALA A 59 -21.31 -20.88 12.04
N GLY A 60 -21.90 -19.69 12.01
CA GLY A 60 -22.00 -18.87 10.79
C GLY A 60 -23.17 -19.22 9.85
N CYS A 61 -23.99 -20.22 10.18
CA CYS A 61 -25.20 -20.50 9.39
C CYS A 61 -26.16 -19.29 9.38
N ASN A 62 -26.61 -18.92 8.18
CA ASN A 62 -27.49 -17.79 7.96
C ASN A 62 -28.96 -18.21 8.06
N SER A 63 -29.58 -17.92 9.20
CA SER A 63 -30.97 -18.31 9.49
C SER A 63 -32.02 -17.57 8.65
N ALA A 64 -31.66 -16.49 7.95
CA ALA A 64 -32.56 -15.82 7.03
C ALA A 64 -32.75 -16.59 5.71
N PHE A 65 -31.83 -17.50 5.38
CA PHE A 65 -31.82 -18.24 4.11
C PHE A 65 -31.64 -19.76 4.30
N GLY A 66 -31.75 -20.29 5.53
CA GLY A 66 -31.66 -21.71 5.82
C GLY A 66 -31.99 -22.07 7.28
N THR A 67 -32.08 -23.36 7.59
CA THR A 67 -32.42 -23.88 8.93
C THR A 67 -31.17 -24.16 9.76
N CYS A 68 -30.82 -23.26 10.68
CA CYS A 68 -29.60 -23.37 11.49
C CYS A 68 -29.84 -24.11 12.82
N ALA A 69 -28.93 -24.99 13.21
CA ALA A 69 -29.02 -25.78 14.43
C ALA A 69 -28.28 -25.10 15.60
N GLY A 70 -28.99 -24.83 16.70
CA GLY A 70 -28.42 -24.32 17.95
C GLY A 70 -27.48 -25.36 18.60
N SER A 71 -26.33 -24.88 19.05
CA SER A 71 -25.17 -25.66 19.50
C SER A 71 -25.35 -26.46 20.80
N THR A 72 -24.98 -27.75 20.81
CA THR A 72 -24.26 -28.45 21.91
C THR A 72 -23.65 -29.79 21.42
N PRO A 73 -22.61 -30.33 22.10
CA PRO A 73 -21.59 -31.21 21.47
C PRO A 73 -21.74 -32.70 21.81
N THR A 74 -21.38 -33.62 20.90
CA THR A 74 -20.40 -34.72 21.12
C THR A 74 -20.23 -35.71 19.95
N THR A 75 -19.02 -36.27 19.90
CA THR A 75 -18.57 -37.63 19.53
C THR A 75 -18.42 -38.13 18.07
N ILE A 76 -17.15 -38.50 17.84
CA ILE A 76 -16.48 -39.32 16.82
C ILE A 76 -17.27 -40.55 16.33
N LYS A 77 -17.20 -40.86 15.03
CA LYS A 77 -17.00 -42.25 14.53
C LYS A 77 -16.41 -42.32 13.12
N SER A 78 -15.43 -43.22 13.01
CA SER A 78 -14.70 -43.68 11.82
C SER A 78 -15.59 -44.48 10.86
N SER A 79 -15.32 -44.37 9.55
CA SER A 79 -15.53 -45.49 8.62
C SER A 79 -14.62 -45.40 7.40
N THR A 80 -14.05 -46.55 7.06
CA THR A 80 -13.14 -46.88 5.95
C THR A 80 -13.93 -47.20 4.68
N LYS A 81 -13.47 -46.86 3.46
CA LYS A 81 -12.74 -47.72 2.46
C LYS A 81 -13.19 -47.26 1.04
N PRO A 82 -12.66 -47.79 -0.09
CA PRO A 82 -11.33 -47.69 -0.71
C PRO A 82 -11.28 -46.77 -1.96
N ALA A 83 -10.04 -46.45 -2.38
CA ALA A 83 -9.69 -45.73 -3.61
C ALA A 83 -9.92 -46.53 -4.91
N PRO A 84 -10.04 -45.85 -6.06
CA PRO A 84 -9.59 -46.38 -7.34
C PRO A 84 -8.20 -45.82 -7.71
N THR A 85 -7.39 -46.74 -8.20
CA THR A 85 -6.03 -46.59 -8.68
C THR A 85 -5.95 -45.66 -9.89
N SER A 86 -5.07 -44.66 -9.86
CA SER A 86 -4.56 -44.01 -11.07
C SER A 86 -3.08 -43.69 -10.91
N THR A 87 -2.37 -43.92 -12.00
CA THR A 87 -0.93 -44.06 -12.16
C THR A 87 -0.10 -42.86 -11.70
N ARG A 88 0.93 -43.19 -10.94
CA ARG A 88 1.93 -42.30 -10.34
C ARG A 88 2.91 -41.79 -11.41
N THR A 89 2.78 -40.52 -11.80
CA THR A 89 3.92 -39.73 -12.30
C THR A 89 4.52 -38.98 -11.12
N SER A 90 5.81 -39.21 -10.86
CA SER A 90 6.56 -38.57 -9.79
C SER A 90 6.82 -37.10 -10.12
N SER A 91 5.89 -36.21 -9.77
CA SER A 91 6.24 -34.82 -9.54
C SER A 91 6.83 -34.72 -8.13
N THR A 92 8.15 -34.55 -8.02
CA THR A 92 8.78 -34.10 -6.78
C THR A 92 8.16 -32.78 -6.40
N LYS A 93 7.29 -32.79 -5.38
CA LYS A 93 6.85 -31.58 -4.68
C LYS A 93 8.12 -30.84 -4.24
N PRO A 94 8.32 -29.56 -4.60
CA PRO A 94 9.47 -28.80 -4.11
C PRO A 94 9.51 -28.90 -2.59
N ALA A 95 10.66 -29.29 -2.04
CA ALA A 95 10.84 -29.31 -0.60
C ALA A 95 10.57 -27.90 -0.06
N THR A 96 9.80 -27.80 1.02
CA THR A 96 9.60 -26.51 1.70
C THR A 96 10.99 -25.96 2.05
N PRO A 97 11.35 -24.74 1.61
CA PRO A 97 12.65 -24.17 1.92
C PRO A 97 12.77 -24.08 3.44
N THR A 98 13.67 -24.88 3.99
CA THR A 98 13.91 -24.95 5.43
C THR A 98 15.26 -24.34 5.69
N ALA A 99 15.36 -23.48 6.70
CA ALA A 99 16.64 -22.91 7.09
C ALA A 99 17.65 -24.02 7.42
N THR A 100 18.91 -23.82 7.06
CA THR A 100 19.97 -24.79 7.35
C THR A 100 20.27 -24.83 8.85
N GLY A 101 20.88 -25.93 9.34
CA GLY A 101 21.23 -26.05 10.76
C GLY A 101 22.14 -24.92 11.28
N GLY A 102 22.99 -24.35 10.42
CA GLY A 102 23.95 -23.30 10.79
C GLY A 102 23.30 -21.99 11.22
N VAL A 103 22.27 -21.51 10.52
CA VAL A 103 21.59 -20.26 10.89
C VAL A 103 20.79 -20.42 12.18
N LEU A 104 20.12 -21.56 12.37
CA LEU A 104 19.34 -21.83 13.58
C LEU A 104 20.26 -21.97 14.80
N GLN A 105 21.40 -22.64 14.66
CA GLN A 105 22.41 -22.71 15.71
C GLN A 105 22.92 -21.33 16.10
N CYS A 106 23.18 -20.45 15.11
CA CYS A 106 23.60 -19.08 15.37
C CYS A 106 22.52 -18.26 16.09
N LEU A 107 21.27 -18.30 15.63
CA LEU A 107 20.14 -17.61 16.25
C LEU A 107 19.90 -18.07 17.70
N ASN A 108 19.94 -19.39 17.93
CA ASN A 108 19.81 -19.98 19.26
C ASN A 108 20.96 -19.54 20.18
N GLY A 109 22.20 -19.58 19.70
CA GLY A 109 23.38 -19.14 20.47
C GLY A 109 23.36 -17.65 20.84
N LYS A 110 22.59 -16.84 20.11
CA LYS A 110 22.39 -15.40 20.35
C LYS A 110 21.04 -15.07 20.99
N ASN A 111 20.23 -16.07 21.33
CA ASN A 111 18.90 -15.92 21.91
C ASN A 111 17.98 -15.02 21.06
N VAL A 112 18.06 -15.13 19.74
CA VAL A 112 17.19 -14.38 18.82
C VAL A 112 15.85 -15.12 18.70
N PRO A 113 14.70 -14.49 19.00
CA PRO A 113 13.40 -15.13 18.82
C PRO A 113 13.04 -15.27 17.34
N TYR A 114 12.63 -16.45 16.93
CA TYR A 114 12.18 -16.72 15.57
C TYR A 114 11.06 -17.75 15.52
N LYS A 115 10.45 -17.86 14.33
CA LYS A 115 9.44 -18.83 13.93
C LYS A 115 9.87 -19.53 12.65
N MET A 116 9.55 -20.80 12.58
CA MET A 116 9.83 -21.72 11.49
C MET A 116 8.53 -22.14 10.83
N THR A 117 8.64 -22.75 9.64
CA THR A 117 7.48 -23.30 8.92
C THR A 117 6.69 -24.37 9.68
N SER A 118 7.27 -24.93 10.75
CA SER A 118 6.63 -25.91 11.63
C SER A 118 5.81 -25.29 12.76
N ASP A 119 5.99 -24.00 13.04
CA ASP A 119 5.25 -23.29 14.08
C ASP A 119 3.82 -22.99 13.62
N SER A 120 2.85 -23.13 14.53
CA SER A 120 1.42 -22.98 14.20
C SER A 120 1.05 -21.57 13.73
N ASP A 121 1.75 -20.55 14.23
CA ASP A 121 1.54 -19.13 13.91
C ASP A 121 2.36 -18.65 12.71
N TYR A 122 3.15 -19.52 12.06
CA TYR A 122 3.95 -19.15 10.89
C TYR A 122 3.09 -18.60 9.75
N SER A 123 1.97 -19.26 9.46
CA SER A 123 1.09 -18.89 8.33
C SER A 123 0.57 -17.46 8.43
N GLU A 124 0.11 -17.05 9.62
CA GLU A 124 -0.35 -15.69 9.91
C GLU A 124 0.79 -14.66 9.74
N LEU A 125 2.00 -14.97 10.21
CA LEU A 125 3.13 -14.04 10.17
C LEU A 125 3.60 -13.73 8.74
N VAL A 126 3.58 -14.73 7.86
CA VAL A 126 4.10 -14.60 6.49
C VAL A 126 3.05 -14.15 5.48
N GLU A 127 1.78 -14.05 5.87
CA GLU A 127 0.70 -13.68 4.96
C GLU A 127 0.96 -12.28 4.36
N PRO A 128 0.98 -12.16 3.02
CA PRO A 128 1.28 -10.89 2.34
C PRO A 128 0.02 -10.04 2.19
N TYR A 129 0.15 -8.72 2.19
CA TYR A 129 -0.97 -7.86 1.77
C TYR A 129 -1.49 -8.22 0.38
N ASN A 130 -0.58 -8.51 -0.58
CA ASN A 130 -0.96 -9.00 -1.90
C ASN A 130 -0.98 -10.53 -1.97
N LEU A 131 -2.17 -11.12 -1.91
CA LEU A 131 -2.38 -12.58 -1.98
C LEU A 131 -1.96 -13.18 -3.33
N ALA A 132 -1.87 -12.38 -4.39
CA ALA A 132 -1.34 -12.81 -5.69
C ALA A 132 0.14 -13.24 -5.63
N ARG A 133 0.85 -12.86 -4.55
CA ARG A 133 2.29 -12.97 -4.40
C ARG A 133 2.66 -13.43 -2.99
N ALA A 134 2.39 -14.70 -2.69
CA ALA A 134 2.85 -15.33 -1.46
C ALA A 134 4.25 -15.93 -1.61
N PHE A 135 5.14 -15.60 -0.69
CA PHE A 135 6.48 -16.19 -0.57
C PHE A 135 6.62 -16.88 0.79
N LYS A 136 7.52 -17.86 0.86
CA LYS A 136 7.79 -18.66 2.04
C LYS A 136 9.17 -18.34 2.61
N PRO A 137 9.28 -17.37 3.53
CA PRO A 137 10.50 -17.19 4.32
C PRO A 137 10.91 -18.49 5.01
N SER A 138 12.19 -18.81 5.00
CA SER A 138 12.72 -20.00 5.70
C SER A 138 12.76 -19.82 7.22
N VAL A 139 12.86 -18.56 7.67
CA VAL A 139 12.84 -18.13 9.08
C VAL A 139 12.11 -16.80 9.18
N VAL A 140 11.27 -16.64 10.19
CA VAL A 140 10.67 -15.36 10.58
C VAL A 140 11.24 -14.94 11.92
N VAL A 141 12.05 -13.88 11.97
CA VAL A 141 12.59 -13.34 13.21
C VAL A 141 11.58 -12.36 13.82
N LEU A 142 11.35 -12.49 15.13
CA LEU A 142 10.48 -11.63 15.94
C LEU A 142 11.32 -10.91 17.02
N PRO A 143 12.18 -9.96 16.61
CA PRO A 143 13.15 -9.33 17.49
C PRO A 143 12.46 -8.54 18.60
N GLN A 144 12.92 -8.67 19.84
CA GLN A 144 12.40 -7.86 20.97
C GLN A 144 13.30 -6.64 21.26
N THR A 145 14.51 -6.63 20.70
CA THR A 145 15.53 -5.59 20.90
C THR A 145 16.25 -5.30 19.58
N GLN A 146 16.90 -4.14 19.48
CA GLN A 146 17.78 -3.82 18.33
C GLN A 146 18.92 -4.84 18.20
N GLN A 147 19.43 -5.34 19.33
CA GLN A 147 20.45 -6.39 19.35
C GLN A 147 19.97 -7.68 18.68
N ASN A 148 18.70 -8.09 18.85
CA ASN A 148 18.16 -9.24 18.11
C ASN A 148 18.13 -9.02 16.60
N VAL A 149 17.92 -7.79 16.12
CA VAL A 149 17.98 -7.45 14.69
C VAL A 149 19.43 -7.57 14.20
N GLN A 150 20.39 -6.99 14.92
CA GLN A 150 21.82 -7.09 14.62
C GLN A 150 22.28 -8.55 14.51
N ASP A 151 21.94 -9.34 15.53
CA ASP A 151 22.29 -10.76 15.61
C ASP A 151 21.66 -11.60 14.49
N ALA A 152 20.40 -11.33 14.14
CA ALA A 152 19.72 -11.99 13.03
C ALA A 152 20.41 -11.72 11.69
N VAL A 153 20.77 -10.46 11.42
CA VAL A 153 21.48 -10.06 10.19
C VAL A 153 22.83 -10.75 10.11
N VAL A 154 23.61 -10.77 11.20
CA VAL A 154 24.90 -11.47 11.25
C VAL A 154 24.74 -12.97 10.99
N CYS A 155 23.77 -13.62 11.64
CA CYS A 155 23.51 -15.05 11.42
C CYS A 155 23.09 -15.34 9.99
N ALA A 156 22.27 -14.49 9.38
CA ALA A 156 21.85 -14.65 7.99
C ALA A 156 23.05 -14.50 7.03
N ALA A 157 23.86 -13.45 7.21
CA ALA A 157 25.04 -13.15 6.41
C ALA A 157 26.07 -14.29 6.46
N GLN A 158 26.38 -14.81 7.65
CA GLN A 158 27.30 -15.94 7.85
C GLN A 158 26.84 -17.23 7.16
N ASN A 159 25.53 -17.37 6.92
CA ASN A 159 24.93 -18.55 6.32
C ASN A 159 24.43 -18.31 4.88
N GLY A 160 24.76 -17.17 4.27
CA GLY A 160 24.36 -16.83 2.90
C GLY A 160 22.85 -16.66 2.69
N ILE A 161 22.07 -16.42 3.75
CA ILE A 161 20.63 -16.20 3.68
C ILE A 161 20.34 -14.73 3.44
N LYS A 162 19.46 -14.45 2.47
CA LYS A 162 19.01 -13.10 2.15
C LYS A 162 17.99 -12.61 3.17
N VAL A 163 18.04 -11.33 3.51
CA VAL A 163 17.23 -10.71 4.56
C VAL A 163 16.33 -9.64 3.96
N GLN A 164 15.08 -9.61 4.40
CA GLN A 164 14.17 -8.49 4.22
C GLN A 164 13.45 -8.17 5.53
N ALA A 165 13.28 -6.88 5.80
CA ALA A 165 12.52 -6.42 6.96
C ALA A 165 11.05 -6.24 6.60
N LYS A 166 10.15 -6.70 7.48
CA LYS A 166 8.71 -6.49 7.38
C LYS A 166 8.25 -5.52 8.46
N SER A 167 7.87 -4.31 8.04
CA SER A 167 7.13 -3.36 8.87
C SER A 167 5.62 -3.70 8.79
N GLY A 168 4.84 -2.91 8.04
CA GLY A 168 3.39 -3.14 7.89
C GLY A 168 3.00 -4.20 6.85
N GLY A 169 3.92 -4.67 6.00
CA GLY A 169 3.67 -5.74 5.02
C GLY A 169 2.94 -5.35 3.73
N HIS A 170 2.72 -4.05 3.49
CA HIS A 170 1.96 -3.51 2.35
C HIS A 170 2.73 -3.47 1.01
N SER A 171 3.84 -4.20 0.87
CA SER A 171 4.57 -4.25 -0.41
C SER A 171 3.71 -4.92 -1.48
N TYR A 172 3.46 -4.23 -2.60
CA TYR A 172 2.63 -4.75 -3.70
C TYR A 172 3.25 -5.97 -4.39
N ALA A 173 4.56 -6.13 -4.26
CA ALA A 173 5.34 -7.26 -4.75
C ALA A 173 5.74 -8.25 -3.64
N SER A 174 5.24 -8.07 -2.41
CA SER A 174 5.59 -8.89 -1.24
C SER A 174 7.10 -8.96 -0.95
N PHE A 175 7.86 -7.91 -1.28
CA PHE A 175 9.31 -7.87 -1.07
C PHE A 175 9.70 -7.89 0.41
N SER A 176 8.82 -7.45 1.31
CA SER A 176 9.03 -7.61 2.76
C SER A 176 9.12 -9.07 3.21
N SER A 177 8.66 -10.03 2.38
CA SER A 177 8.79 -11.47 2.60
C SER A 177 9.98 -12.08 1.82
N GLY A 178 10.86 -11.25 1.27
CA GLY A 178 12.06 -11.65 0.53
C GLY A 178 11.94 -11.56 -1.00
N GLY A 179 10.74 -11.43 -1.55
CA GLY A 179 10.49 -11.46 -2.99
C GLY A 179 10.79 -12.80 -3.69
N LYS A 180 11.18 -13.81 -2.90
CA LYS A 180 11.32 -15.22 -3.26
C LYS A 180 11.28 -16.09 -2.00
N ASP A 181 11.06 -17.37 -2.20
CA ASP A 181 11.12 -18.36 -1.13
C ASP A 181 12.54 -18.49 -0.52
N GLY A 182 12.60 -18.83 0.75
CA GLY A 182 13.83 -19.17 1.46
C GLY A 182 14.57 -18.00 2.13
N ALA A 183 14.11 -16.76 1.96
CA ALA A 183 14.66 -15.60 2.67
C ALA A 183 14.42 -15.67 4.19
N MET A 184 15.22 -14.91 4.96
CA MET A 184 14.90 -14.56 6.33
C MET A 184 14.06 -13.29 6.33
N MET A 185 12.89 -13.36 6.94
CA MET A 185 12.05 -12.19 7.19
C MET A 185 12.26 -11.70 8.62
N ILE A 186 12.70 -10.46 8.80
CA ILE A 186 12.78 -9.82 10.12
C ILE A 186 11.51 -8.98 10.30
N SER A 187 10.56 -9.48 11.09
CA SER A 187 9.31 -8.76 11.36
C SER A 187 9.55 -7.71 12.44
N LEU A 188 9.44 -6.44 12.08
CA LEU A 188 9.56 -5.31 13.01
C LEU A 188 8.30 -5.09 13.85
N GLN A 189 7.31 -5.98 13.76
CA GLN A 189 6.05 -5.90 14.52
C GLN A 189 6.25 -5.62 16.03
N PRO A 190 7.29 -6.10 16.74
CA PRO A 190 7.49 -5.73 18.15
C PRO A 190 7.88 -4.25 18.40
N PHE A 191 8.33 -3.52 17.38
CA PHE A 191 8.81 -2.14 17.48
C PHE A 191 7.66 -1.15 17.23
N GLN A 192 6.71 -1.07 18.17
CA GLN A 192 5.46 -0.28 18.05
C GLN A 192 5.44 1.05 18.82
N LYS A 193 6.55 1.42 19.48
CA LYS A 193 6.57 2.62 20.32
C LYS A 193 6.51 3.91 19.50
N VAL A 194 5.71 4.86 19.97
CA VAL A 194 5.62 6.24 19.48
C VAL A 194 5.82 7.16 20.68
N GLU A 195 6.95 7.86 20.73
CA GLU A 195 7.36 8.67 21.87
C GLU A 195 7.60 10.11 21.40
N LEU A 196 6.66 11.01 21.67
CA LEU A 196 6.75 12.43 21.31
C LEU A 196 7.42 13.23 22.43
N ASP A 197 8.52 13.90 22.10
CA ASP A 197 9.02 15.02 22.90
C ASP A 197 8.26 16.29 22.52
N THR A 198 7.35 16.73 23.39
CA THR A 198 6.51 17.90 23.14
C THR A 198 7.28 19.22 23.15
N SER A 199 8.48 19.25 23.76
CA SER A 199 9.31 20.46 23.83
C SER A 199 10.05 20.72 22.51
N THR A 200 10.54 19.67 21.86
CA THR A 200 11.27 19.78 20.57
C THR A 200 10.37 19.49 19.36
N GLY A 201 9.23 18.82 19.57
CA GLY A 201 8.39 18.29 18.49
C GLY A 201 9.01 17.09 17.77
N ILE A 202 10.11 16.52 18.28
CA ILE A 202 10.72 15.32 17.71
C ILE A 202 9.99 14.09 18.26
N THR A 203 9.61 13.16 17.39
CA THR A 203 9.01 11.88 17.77
C THR A 203 9.97 10.75 17.47
N LYS A 204 10.27 9.90 18.46
CA LYS A 204 10.94 8.62 18.27
C LYS A 204 9.90 7.54 17.98
N VAL A 205 10.04 6.83 16.86
CA VAL A 205 9.05 5.90 16.35
C VAL A 205 9.70 4.57 16.00
N GLY A 206 9.18 3.46 16.52
CA GLY A 206 9.66 2.12 16.17
C GLY A 206 9.39 1.77 14.70
N GLY A 207 10.30 1.02 14.06
CA GLY A 207 10.22 0.71 12.63
C GLY A 207 9.01 -0.17 12.22
N GLY A 208 8.30 -0.77 13.18
CA GLY A 208 7.10 -1.57 12.95
C GLY A 208 5.79 -0.78 13.01
N VAL A 209 5.82 0.50 13.39
CA VAL A 209 4.62 1.31 13.60
C VAL A 209 3.84 1.49 12.30
N ARG A 210 2.52 1.31 12.37
CA ARG A 210 1.59 1.61 11.27
C ARG A 210 1.17 3.08 11.27
N LEU A 211 0.88 3.65 10.09
CA LEU A 211 0.61 5.08 9.90
C LEU A 211 -0.52 5.60 10.81
N GLY A 212 -1.56 4.78 10.97
CA GLY A 212 -2.68 5.08 11.84
C GLY A 212 -2.29 5.24 13.31
N ASN A 213 -1.46 4.33 13.80
CA ASN A 213 -0.94 4.34 15.17
C ASN A 213 0.07 5.48 15.39
N LEU A 214 0.88 5.80 14.37
CA LEU A 214 1.74 6.99 14.39
C LEU A 214 0.91 8.26 14.53
N ALA A 215 -0.06 8.46 13.64
CA ALA A 215 -0.88 9.66 13.60
C ALA A 215 -1.72 9.84 14.87
N ASP A 216 -2.33 8.76 15.37
CA ASP A 216 -3.03 8.74 16.65
C ASP A 216 -2.08 9.10 17.80
N GLY A 217 -0.93 8.42 17.88
CA GLY A 217 0.05 8.60 18.95
C GLY A 217 0.55 10.04 19.09
N ILE A 218 0.97 10.67 17.98
CA ILE A 218 1.47 12.05 18.00
C ILE A 218 0.36 13.09 18.26
N TYR A 219 -0.87 12.80 17.80
CA TYR A 219 -2.00 13.69 18.03
C TYR A 219 -2.44 13.66 19.50
N THR A 220 -2.57 12.47 20.09
CA THR A 220 -2.96 12.31 21.51
C THR A 220 -1.88 12.82 22.47
N GLN A 221 -0.60 12.66 22.15
CA GLN A 221 0.50 13.09 23.03
C GLN A 221 0.74 14.60 23.02
N GLY A 222 0.44 15.31 21.93
CA GLY A 222 0.77 16.74 21.84
C GLY A 222 0.12 17.52 20.71
N GLN A 223 -1.01 17.03 20.17
CA GLN A 223 -1.70 17.63 19.03
C GLN A 223 -0.75 17.93 17.86
N LYS A 224 0.11 16.97 17.55
CA LYS A 224 1.07 17.06 16.45
C LYS A 224 0.57 16.35 15.20
N ALA A 225 1.18 16.67 14.08
CA ALA A 225 0.94 16.11 12.76
C ALA A 225 2.25 16.03 11.97
N LEU A 226 2.23 15.26 10.90
CA LEU A 226 3.31 15.14 9.92
C LEU A 226 2.72 14.68 8.57
N SER A 227 3.49 14.76 7.48
CA SER A 227 3.04 14.21 6.20
C SER A 227 3.17 12.70 6.14
N HIS A 228 2.11 12.02 5.70
CA HIS A 228 2.08 10.58 5.45
C HIS A 228 0.91 10.22 4.52
N GLY A 229 0.87 8.97 4.05
CA GLY A 229 -0.22 8.43 3.24
C GLY A 229 -1.51 8.16 4.04
N THR A 230 -2.58 7.80 3.34
CA THR A 230 -3.93 7.75 3.92
C THR A 230 -4.31 6.40 4.54
N CYS A 231 -3.65 5.31 4.14
CA CYS A 231 -3.97 3.95 4.59
C CYS A 231 -3.40 3.70 6.00
N PRO A 232 -4.23 3.58 7.05
CA PRO A 232 -3.72 3.53 8.42
C PRO A 232 -2.92 2.26 8.70
N GLY A 233 -3.24 1.15 8.02
CA GLY A 233 -2.54 -0.12 8.09
C GLY A 233 -1.15 -0.16 7.47
N VAL A 234 -0.74 0.83 6.67
CA VAL A 234 0.60 0.86 6.06
C VAL A 234 1.67 1.04 7.14
N GLY A 235 2.82 0.38 7.01
CA GLY A 235 3.92 0.49 7.98
C GLY A 235 4.95 1.56 7.61
N ILE A 236 5.45 2.26 8.62
CA ILE A 236 6.45 3.34 8.48
C ILE A 236 7.72 2.86 7.76
N GLY A 237 8.17 1.63 8.07
CA GLY A 237 9.46 1.11 7.59
C GLY A 237 9.57 0.98 6.08
N GLY A 238 8.45 0.75 5.38
CA GLY A 238 8.40 0.79 3.91
C GLY A 238 7.94 2.15 3.38
N HIS A 239 6.94 2.76 4.01
CA HIS A 239 6.35 3.98 3.48
C HIS A 239 7.32 5.18 3.49
N PHE A 240 7.98 5.41 4.62
CA PHE A 240 8.87 6.56 4.84
C PHE A 240 10.25 6.39 4.19
N THR A 241 10.60 5.19 3.76
CA THR A 241 11.92 4.91 3.19
C THR A 241 11.92 4.85 1.67
N HIS A 242 10.76 5.07 1.04
CA HIS A 242 10.58 5.08 -0.42
C HIS A 242 9.69 6.26 -0.89
N GLY A 243 9.66 7.35 -0.10
CA GLY A 243 8.86 8.55 -0.35
C GLY A 243 7.73 8.71 0.67
N GLY A 244 6.52 8.28 0.30
CA GLY A 244 5.34 8.32 1.17
C GLY A 244 4.49 9.56 0.92
N TYR A 245 3.51 9.41 0.04
CA TYR A 245 2.64 10.50 -0.40
C TYR A 245 1.27 10.44 0.27
N GLY A 246 0.74 11.62 0.62
CA GLY A 246 -0.66 11.87 0.94
C GLY A 246 -1.05 13.31 0.61
N HIS A 247 -2.29 13.69 0.92
CA HIS A 247 -2.80 15.04 0.62
C HIS A 247 -2.01 16.17 1.32
N THR A 248 -1.20 15.87 2.32
CA THR A 248 -0.37 16.87 3.00
C THR A 248 0.99 17.08 2.35
N SER A 249 1.37 16.22 1.40
CA SER A 249 2.75 16.18 0.92
C SER A 249 3.17 17.39 0.10
N ARG A 250 2.25 18.02 -0.64
CA ARG A 250 2.57 19.29 -1.32
C ARG A 250 2.87 20.42 -0.35
N HIS A 251 2.29 20.38 0.84
CA HIS A 251 2.47 21.43 1.85
C HIS A 251 3.70 21.19 2.72
N TRP A 252 3.96 19.93 3.12
CA TRP A 252 4.99 19.58 4.12
C TRP A 252 6.11 18.66 3.60
N GLY A 253 6.09 18.27 2.33
CA GLY A 253 7.00 17.27 1.76
C GLY A 253 6.48 15.85 1.94
N LEU A 254 7.20 14.86 1.42
CA LEU A 254 6.84 13.45 1.58
C LEU A 254 7.03 12.99 3.04
N ALA A 255 6.50 11.81 3.37
CA ALA A 255 6.69 11.19 4.69
C ALA A 255 8.17 11.01 5.05
N MET A 256 8.97 10.61 4.06
CA MET A 256 10.41 10.52 4.12
C MET A 256 11.11 11.83 4.48
N ASP A 257 10.54 12.97 4.05
CA ASP A 257 11.12 14.29 4.31
C ASP A 257 11.00 14.70 5.79
N GLN A 258 10.17 13.98 6.56
CA GLN A 258 9.99 14.19 8.00
C GLN A 258 11.09 13.51 8.83
N ILE A 259 11.88 12.60 8.23
CA ILE A 259 12.97 11.89 8.93
C ILE A 259 14.15 12.85 9.13
N ILE A 260 14.52 13.09 10.38
CA ILE A 260 15.72 13.88 10.74
C ILE A 260 16.88 13.01 11.22
N ALA A 261 16.59 11.81 11.72
CA ALA A 261 17.57 10.78 12.02
C ALA A 261 16.93 9.39 12.05
N ALA A 262 17.75 8.35 12.05
CA ALA A 262 17.31 6.96 12.16
C ALA A 262 18.37 6.11 12.87
N ASP A 263 17.92 5.11 13.63
CA ASP A 263 18.77 4.02 14.10
C ASP A 263 18.71 2.89 13.07
N VAL A 264 19.85 2.54 12.46
CA VAL A 264 19.93 1.63 11.31
C VAL A 264 20.85 0.46 11.62
N VAL A 265 20.38 -0.76 11.38
CA VAL A 265 21.21 -1.97 11.40
C VAL A 265 21.73 -2.24 9.99
N LEU A 266 23.05 -2.26 9.81
CA LEU A 266 23.72 -2.54 8.53
C LEU A 266 23.97 -4.05 8.33
N ALA A 267 24.43 -4.44 7.15
CA ALA A 267 24.60 -5.84 6.75
C ALA A 267 25.69 -6.59 7.52
N ASP A 268 26.62 -5.86 8.15
CA ASP A 268 27.63 -6.41 9.07
C ASP A 268 27.11 -6.58 10.51
N GLY A 269 25.85 -6.18 10.77
CA GLY A 269 25.23 -6.21 12.09
C GLY A 269 25.53 -4.99 12.97
N SER A 270 26.27 -3.99 12.48
CA SER A 270 26.47 -2.75 13.22
C SER A 270 25.16 -1.97 13.34
N LEU A 271 24.92 -1.40 14.54
CA LEU A 271 23.85 -0.44 14.77
C LEU A 271 24.46 0.97 14.74
N ILE A 272 24.00 1.79 13.81
CA ILE A 272 24.48 3.16 13.63
C ILE A 272 23.34 4.16 13.77
N LYS A 273 23.68 5.39 14.10
CA LYS A 273 22.78 6.54 13.96
C LYS A 273 23.07 7.25 12.65
N ALA A 274 22.04 7.40 11.82
CA ALA A 274 22.13 8.08 10.53
C ALA A 274 21.35 9.40 10.60
N SER A 275 22.00 10.51 10.28
CA SER A 275 21.43 11.87 10.23
C SER A 275 22.16 12.72 9.20
N ALA A 276 21.78 14.00 9.05
CA ALA A 276 22.50 14.92 8.17
C ALA A 276 23.97 15.13 8.56
N THR A 277 24.33 14.90 9.82
CA THR A 277 25.67 15.17 10.37
C THR A 277 26.44 13.92 10.80
N GLU A 278 25.83 12.74 10.73
CA GLU A 278 26.42 11.46 11.17
C GLU A 278 25.96 10.34 10.22
N ASN A 279 26.90 9.58 9.63
CA ASN A 279 26.59 8.57 8.61
C ASN A 279 25.66 9.10 7.50
N SER A 280 25.98 10.29 6.99
CA SER A 280 25.10 11.09 6.12
C SER A 280 24.84 10.45 4.75
N ASP A 281 25.74 9.59 4.28
CA ASP A 281 25.55 8.77 3.09
C ASP A 281 24.47 7.69 3.31
N VAL A 282 24.50 6.99 4.45
CA VAL A 282 23.43 6.06 4.84
C VAL A 282 22.12 6.81 5.05
N PHE A 283 22.15 7.97 5.73
CA PHE A 283 20.96 8.79 5.95
C PHE A 283 20.31 9.25 4.64
N TRP A 284 21.12 9.59 3.64
CA TRP A 284 20.66 9.87 2.28
C TRP A 284 20.06 8.62 1.63
N GLY A 285 20.73 7.46 1.70
CA GLY A 285 20.31 6.22 1.04
C GLY A 285 19.01 5.60 1.60
N ILE A 286 18.83 5.59 2.93
CA ILE A 286 17.61 5.04 3.55
C ILE A 286 16.37 5.89 3.23
N ARG A 287 16.57 7.16 2.87
CA ARG A 287 15.53 8.05 2.36
C ARG A 287 15.39 7.81 0.85
N GLY A 288 14.95 6.61 0.48
CA GLY A 288 14.62 6.23 -0.90
C GLY A 288 14.87 4.76 -1.26
N ALA A 289 15.76 4.06 -0.54
CA ALA A 289 16.15 2.69 -0.86
C ALA A 289 16.55 1.85 0.39
N ALA A 290 15.88 2.05 1.53
CA ALA A 290 16.31 1.39 2.78
C ALA A 290 16.32 -0.14 2.70
N ASP A 291 15.40 -0.74 1.94
CA ASP A 291 15.30 -2.18 1.68
C ASP A 291 16.59 -2.82 1.12
N SER A 292 17.46 -1.98 0.55
CA SER A 292 18.76 -2.34 0.00
C SER A 292 19.93 -1.87 0.86
N ILE A 293 19.74 -0.94 1.80
CA ILE A 293 20.82 -0.27 2.53
C ILE A 293 20.93 -0.75 3.98
N GLY A 294 19.80 -0.95 4.67
CA GLY A 294 19.79 -1.30 6.09
C GLY A 294 18.40 -1.35 6.71
N ILE A 295 18.30 -1.94 7.89
CA ILE A 295 17.03 -2.08 8.61
C ILE A 295 16.89 -0.92 9.59
N VAL A 296 15.95 -0.01 9.32
CA VAL A 296 15.61 1.07 10.25
C VAL A 296 14.82 0.50 11.43
N THR A 297 15.37 0.62 12.64
CA THR A 297 14.76 0.10 13.88
C THR A 297 14.02 1.19 14.64
N ASN A 298 14.54 2.43 14.63
CA ASN A 298 13.83 3.61 15.09
C ASN A 298 13.97 4.75 14.06
N PHE A 299 12.88 5.47 13.85
CA PHE A 299 12.84 6.75 13.15
C PHE A 299 12.81 7.90 14.18
N TYR A 300 13.46 9.00 13.86
CA TYR A 300 13.32 10.27 14.55
C TYR A 300 12.69 11.26 13.57
N LEU A 301 11.46 11.68 13.86
CA LEU A 301 10.65 12.48 12.97
C LEU A 301 10.46 13.89 13.52
N GLN A 302 10.68 14.90 12.70
CA GLN A 302 10.25 16.25 13.05
C GLN A 302 8.75 16.38 12.82
N THR A 303 8.00 16.61 13.89
CA THR A 303 6.56 16.89 13.80
C THR A 303 6.29 18.38 13.89
N GLN A 304 5.07 18.74 13.52
CA GLN A 304 4.55 20.09 13.55
C GLN A 304 3.18 20.12 14.21
N ALA A 305 2.67 21.31 14.52
CA ALA A 305 1.33 21.45 15.09
C ALA A 305 0.28 20.87 14.12
N ALA A 306 -0.63 20.07 14.64
CA ALA A 306 -1.79 19.64 13.88
C ALA A 306 -2.65 20.86 13.55
N PRO A 307 -3.09 21.04 12.29
CA PRO A 307 -4.01 22.10 11.94
C PRO A 307 -5.29 21.98 12.78
N SER A 308 -5.77 23.08 13.34
CA SER A 308 -7.08 23.09 14.02
C SER A 308 -8.22 22.77 13.05
N SER A 309 -8.03 23.08 11.76
CA SER A 309 -8.93 22.69 10.69
C SER A 309 -8.21 22.51 9.36
N ILE A 310 -8.75 21.64 8.52
CA ILE A 310 -8.36 21.44 7.12
C ILE A 310 -9.62 21.38 6.24
N THR A 311 -9.56 22.00 5.07
CA THR A 311 -10.67 21.95 4.11
C THR A 311 -10.53 20.72 3.23
N TYR A 312 -11.46 19.77 3.34
CA TYR A 312 -11.62 18.68 2.40
C TYR A 312 -12.55 19.11 1.25
N PHE A 313 -12.22 18.68 0.04
CA PHE A 313 -13.09 18.85 -1.12
C PHE A 313 -13.19 17.58 -1.95
N ALA A 314 -14.36 17.38 -2.57
CA ALA A 314 -14.62 16.31 -3.51
C ALA A 314 -15.62 16.76 -4.58
N PHE A 315 -15.30 16.45 -5.84
CA PHE A 315 -16.07 16.79 -7.02
C PHE A 315 -16.29 15.53 -7.86
N PRO A 316 -17.48 14.90 -7.78
CA PRO A 316 -17.88 13.89 -8.75
C PRO A 316 -18.23 14.56 -10.08
N PHE A 317 -17.75 13.99 -11.18
CA PHE A 317 -17.99 14.50 -12.52
C PHE A 317 -18.71 13.43 -13.35
N SER A 318 -19.79 13.81 -14.03
CA SER A 318 -20.56 12.88 -14.86
C SER A 318 -20.15 12.97 -16.32
N ASN A 319 -20.46 11.92 -17.09
CA ASN A 319 -20.38 11.92 -18.55
C ASN A 319 -18.96 12.19 -19.11
N MET A 320 -17.91 11.94 -18.32
CA MET A 320 -16.52 12.19 -18.71
C MET A 320 -16.09 11.29 -19.89
N TYR A 321 -16.62 10.06 -19.93
CA TYR A 321 -16.27 9.04 -20.93
C TYR A 321 -17.05 9.13 -22.24
N ASP A 322 -18.05 10.01 -22.32
CA ASP A 322 -18.92 10.16 -23.50
C ASP A 322 -18.12 10.61 -24.73
N SER A 323 -17.12 11.46 -24.52
CA SER A 323 -16.35 12.09 -25.59
C SER A 323 -14.86 12.13 -25.25
N LYS A 324 -14.05 11.67 -26.20
CA LYS A 324 -12.59 11.76 -26.15
C LYS A 324 -12.11 13.20 -25.99
N THR A 325 -12.72 14.14 -26.73
CA THR A 325 -12.40 15.57 -26.62
C THR A 325 -12.67 16.11 -25.22
N LYS A 326 -13.77 15.68 -24.59
CA LYS A 326 -14.12 16.11 -23.22
C LYS A 326 -13.07 15.61 -22.23
N TRP A 327 -12.74 14.32 -22.29
CA TRP A 327 -11.69 13.71 -21.48
C TRP A 327 -10.36 14.46 -21.61
N THR A 328 -9.90 14.64 -22.85
CA THR A 328 -8.60 15.26 -23.12
C THR A 328 -8.57 16.71 -22.66
N ASN A 329 -9.62 17.50 -22.92
CA ASN A 329 -9.70 18.89 -22.46
C ASN A 329 -9.77 18.99 -20.93
N ALA A 330 -10.45 18.07 -20.25
CA ALA A 330 -10.51 18.05 -18.79
C ALA A 330 -9.13 17.84 -18.17
N TRP A 331 -8.36 16.87 -18.67
CA TRP A 331 -7.00 16.61 -18.18
C TRP A 331 -6.01 17.72 -18.51
N LEU A 332 -6.08 18.30 -19.72
CA LEU A 332 -5.26 19.47 -20.07
C LEU A 332 -5.59 20.66 -19.15
N HIS A 333 -6.87 20.92 -18.88
CA HIS A 333 -7.29 21.95 -17.93
C HIS A 333 -6.77 21.69 -16.51
N LEU A 334 -6.89 20.46 -16.00
CA LEU A 334 -6.36 20.11 -14.67
C LEU A 334 -4.85 20.30 -14.59
N GLN A 335 -4.11 20.03 -15.67
CA GLN A 335 -2.69 20.29 -15.77
C GLN A 335 -2.35 21.78 -15.79
N ASP A 336 -3.09 22.58 -16.57
CA ASP A 336 -2.90 24.03 -16.61
C ASP A 336 -3.22 24.66 -15.25
N PHE A 337 -4.31 24.21 -14.60
CA PHE A 337 -4.63 24.58 -13.23
C PHE A 337 -3.49 24.23 -12.27
N ALA A 338 -2.99 22.99 -12.32
CA ALA A 338 -1.91 22.52 -11.44
C ALA A 338 -0.62 23.33 -11.56
N LYS A 339 -0.38 23.99 -12.71
CA LYS A 339 0.79 24.85 -12.96
C LYS A 339 0.50 26.35 -12.76
N ASN A 340 -0.75 26.74 -12.50
CA ASN A 340 -1.15 28.13 -12.40
C ASN A 340 -0.82 28.75 -11.03
N ALA A 341 0.32 29.44 -10.95
CA ALA A 341 0.79 30.09 -9.72
C ALA A 341 -0.11 31.22 -9.19
N SER A 342 -1.12 31.68 -9.95
CA SER A 342 -2.08 32.67 -9.47
C SER A 342 -3.17 32.08 -8.55
N VAL A 343 -3.38 30.76 -8.60
CA VAL A 343 -4.44 30.07 -7.82
C VAL A 343 -3.95 28.80 -7.11
N VAL A 344 -2.82 28.23 -7.53
CA VAL A 344 -2.18 27.07 -6.90
C VAL A 344 -0.91 27.52 -6.17
N ASP A 345 -0.81 27.14 -4.91
CA ASP A 345 0.39 27.15 -4.11
C ASP A 345 0.52 25.80 -3.37
N ASN A 346 1.38 25.72 -2.36
CA ASN A 346 1.62 24.50 -1.60
C ASN A 346 0.45 24.04 -0.72
N LYS A 347 -0.62 24.83 -0.57
CA LYS A 347 -1.74 24.52 0.34
C LYS A 347 -2.73 23.54 -0.24
N ILE A 348 -2.80 23.36 -1.56
CA ILE A 348 -3.72 22.41 -2.19
C ILE A 348 -3.01 21.10 -2.50
N SER A 349 -3.66 19.96 -2.30
CA SER A 349 -3.29 18.71 -2.95
C SER A 349 -4.55 17.94 -3.29
N PHE A 350 -4.52 17.18 -4.39
CA PHE A 350 -5.66 16.38 -4.82
C PHE A 350 -5.22 15.17 -5.64
N GLY A 351 -6.13 14.20 -5.72
CA GLY A 351 -6.07 13.09 -6.65
C GLY A 351 -7.33 13.01 -7.49
N VAL A 352 -7.17 12.56 -8.73
CA VAL A 352 -8.29 12.15 -9.60
C VAL A 352 -8.40 10.64 -9.54
N TYR A 353 -9.57 10.14 -9.14
CA TYR A 353 -9.91 8.73 -9.14
C TYR A 353 -10.82 8.41 -10.33
N ILE A 354 -10.47 7.33 -11.03
CA ILE A 354 -11.29 6.72 -12.08
C ILE A 354 -11.36 5.21 -11.91
N ASP A 355 -12.39 4.58 -12.47
CA ASP A 355 -12.55 3.12 -12.48
C ASP A 355 -13.31 2.62 -13.72
N ASN A 356 -13.42 1.30 -13.83
CA ASN A 356 -14.16 0.63 -14.90
C ASN A 356 -15.69 0.81 -14.81
N TYR A 357 -16.22 1.39 -13.74
CA TYR A 357 -17.65 1.69 -13.58
C TYR A 357 -18.03 3.07 -14.15
N GLY A 358 -17.07 3.76 -14.75
CA GLY A 358 -17.27 5.09 -15.32
C GLY A 358 -17.19 6.21 -14.28
N THR A 359 -16.63 5.93 -13.10
CA THR A 359 -16.36 6.97 -12.11
C THR A 359 -15.28 7.92 -12.66
N PHE A 360 -15.49 9.21 -12.46
CA PHE A 360 -14.46 10.23 -12.55
C PHE A 360 -14.69 11.22 -11.42
N SER A 361 -13.81 11.24 -10.44
CA SER A 361 -13.95 12.09 -9.26
C SER A 361 -12.61 12.70 -8.87
N LEU A 362 -12.65 13.97 -8.46
CA LEU A 362 -11.47 14.69 -7.96
C LEU A 362 -11.68 14.98 -6.48
N SER A 363 -10.75 14.60 -5.62
CA SER A 363 -10.82 14.90 -4.19
C SER A 363 -9.47 15.27 -3.61
N GLY A 364 -9.46 16.01 -2.51
CA GLY A 364 -8.21 16.50 -1.95
C GLY A 364 -8.38 17.31 -0.68
N ALA A 365 -7.31 17.98 -0.29
CA ALA A 365 -7.25 18.84 0.87
C ALA A 365 -6.67 20.21 0.53
N TYR A 366 -7.12 21.21 1.28
CA TYR A 366 -6.65 22.57 1.21
C TYR A 366 -6.32 23.10 2.61
N PHE A 367 -5.08 23.55 2.80
CA PHE A 367 -4.58 24.20 4.01
C PHE A 367 -5.03 25.66 4.11
N GLY A 368 -6.34 25.84 4.20
CA GLY A 368 -6.98 27.12 4.38
C GLY A 368 -8.48 26.96 4.61
N SER A 369 -9.19 28.07 4.66
CA SER A 369 -10.63 28.06 4.94
C SER A 369 -11.47 27.60 3.73
N VAL A 370 -12.66 27.08 3.99
CA VAL A 370 -13.67 26.76 2.97
C VAL A 370 -13.99 27.99 2.10
N ASN A 371 -14.06 29.18 2.71
CA ASN A 371 -14.32 30.43 1.99
C ASN A 371 -13.19 30.78 1.03
N GLU A 372 -11.94 30.69 1.48
CA GLU A 372 -10.78 30.93 0.62
C GLU A 372 -10.73 29.95 -0.54
N PHE A 373 -10.93 28.65 -0.28
CA PHE A 373 -10.97 27.64 -1.33
C PHE A 373 -12.07 27.93 -2.36
N ASN A 374 -13.29 28.23 -1.91
CA ASN A 374 -14.42 28.50 -2.78
C ASN A 374 -14.26 29.77 -3.63
N THR A 375 -13.53 30.77 -3.15
CA THR A 375 -13.37 32.06 -3.82
C THR A 375 -12.16 32.11 -4.74
N LYS A 376 -11.03 31.48 -4.36
CA LYS A 376 -9.78 31.57 -5.11
C LYS A 376 -9.48 30.35 -5.98
N VAL A 377 -9.72 29.15 -5.44
CA VAL A 377 -9.18 27.91 -6.01
C VAL A 377 -10.22 27.16 -6.82
N LYS A 378 -11.38 26.90 -6.21
CA LYS A 378 -12.48 26.16 -6.81
C LYS A 378 -12.90 26.71 -8.18
N PRO A 379 -13.07 28.03 -8.39
CA PRO A 379 -13.58 28.55 -9.66
C PRO A 379 -12.70 28.16 -10.84
N GLU A 380 -11.37 28.22 -10.69
CA GLU A 380 -10.45 27.80 -11.75
C GLU A 380 -10.35 26.28 -11.85
N LEU A 381 -10.29 25.57 -10.71
CA LEU A 381 -10.19 24.10 -10.69
C LEU A 381 -11.31 23.43 -11.51
N ILE A 382 -12.54 23.93 -11.42
CA ILE A 382 -13.71 23.32 -12.09
C ILE A 382 -14.16 24.06 -13.35
N ARG A 383 -13.45 25.11 -13.81
CA ARG A 383 -13.92 26.04 -14.84
C ARG A 383 -14.40 25.37 -16.13
N THR A 384 -13.70 24.35 -16.60
CA THR A 384 -14.05 23.60 -17.82
C THR A 384 -14.49 22.17 -17.54
N MET A 385 -14.66 21.81 -16.27
CA MET A 385 -15.07 20.47 -15.88
C MET A 385 -16.58 20.31 -16.09
N PRO A 386 -17.06 19.13 -16.53
CA PRO A 386 -18.49 18.90 -16.68
C PRO A 386 -19.19 18.98 -15.31
N SER A 387 -20.51 19.16 -15.31
CA SER A 387 -21.29 19.00 -14.09
C SER A 387 -21.36 17.53 -13.65
N GLY A 388 -21.67 17.29 -12.39
CA GLY A 388 -21.84 15.96 -11.84
C GLY A 388 -22.67 15.96 -10.56
N GLY A 389 -22.43 14.98 -9.69
CA GLY A 389 -23.08 14.90 -8.39
C GLY A 389 -22.80 16.08 -7.46
N ALA A 390 -23.43 16.08 -6.28
CA ALA A 390 -23.26 17.15 -5.31
C ALA A 390 -21.79 17.26 -4.85
N PRO A 391 -21.12 18.41 -5.02
CA PRO A 391 -19.77 18.59 -4.55
C PRO A 391 -19.74 18.68 -3.02
N THR A 392 -18.64 18.22 -2.43
CA THR A 392 -18.34 18.43 -1.01
C THR A 392 -17.22 19.45 -0.89
N VAL A 393 -17.40 20.48 -0.07
CA VAL A 393 -16.33 21.37 0.40
C VAL A 393 -16.60 21.65 1.86
N LYS A 394 -15.83 21.06 2.77
CA LYS A 394 -16.10 21.09 4.21
C LYS A 394 -14.81 21.21 5.01
N ALA A 395 -14.89 21.94 6.11
CA ALA A 395 -13.85 21.99 7.12
C ALA A 395 -13.98 20.79 8.06
N TYR A 396 -12.86 20.14 8.38
CA TYR A 396 -12.75 19.07 9.36
C TYR A 396 -11.68 19.40 10.38
N GLY A 397 -11.82 18.91 11.61
CA GLY A 397 -10.69 18.83 12.54
C GLY A 397 -9.65 17.84 12.02
N TRP A 398 -8.38 17.99 12.40
CA TRP A 398 -7.29 17.16 11.85
C TRP A 398 -7.51 15.66 12.01
N TYR A 399 -7.91 15.20 13.20
CA TYR A 399 -8.13 13.77 13.45
C TYR A 399 -9.31 13.23 12.64
N ASP A 400 -10.44 13.94 12.62
CA ASP A 400 -11.63 13.55 11.84
C ASP A 400 -11.35 13.53 10.34
N TYR A 401 -10.50 14.45 9.87
CA TYR A 401 -10.01 14.44 8.50
C TYR A 401 -9.20 13.17 8.19
N LEU A 402 -8.29 12.76 9.08
CA LEU A 402 -7.53 11.52 8.92
C LEU A 402 -8.45 10.29 8.88
N VAL A 403 -9.47 10.24 9.76
CA VAL A 403 -10.50 9.19 9.72
C VAL A 403 -11.23 9.21 8.38
N LEU A 404 -11.70 10.37 7.92
CA LEU A 404 -12.39 10.53 6.63
C LEU A 404 -11.57 9.98 5.47
N VAL A 405 -10.31 10.42 5.31
CA VAL A 405 -9.48 10.04 4.15
C VAL A 405 -8.90 8.64 4.26
N SER A 406 -8.97 8.00 5.43
CA SER A 406 -8.64 6.58 5.57
C SER A 406 -9.71 5.66 4.97
N GLY A 407 -10.95 6.14 4.86
CA GLY A 407 -12.11 5.32 4.51
C GLY A 407 -12.51 4.33 5.60
N LYS A 408 -12.00 4.48 6.84
CA LYS A 408 -12.34 3.68 8.02
C LYS A 408 -13.10 4.50 9.05
N THR A 409 -13.64 3.84 10.07
CA THR A 409 -14.30 4.50 11.22
C THR A 409 -13.31 5.02 12.27
N GLN A 410 -12.07 4.54 12.23
CA GLN A 410 -10.95 4.98 13.06
C GLN A 410 -9.64 4.75 12.32
N ILE A 411 -8.58 5.44 12.74
CA ILE A 411 -7.24 5.25 12.17
C ILE A 411 -6.36 4.28 12.98
N LYS A 412 -6.71 3.95 14.23
CA LYS A 412 -5.92 3.00 15.03
C LYS A 412 -6.01 1.59 14.44
N GLU A 413 -4.87 0.91 14.42
CA GLU A 413 -4.72 -0.43 13.86
C GLU A 413 -4.20 -1.40 14.93
N PRO A 414 -4.56 -2.71 14.84
CA PRO A 414 -4.01 -3.73 15.71
C PRO A 414 -2.47 -3.77 15.70
N LEU A 415 -1.87 -3.94 16.89
CA LEU A 415 -0.41 -4.10 17.03
C LEU A 415 0.07 -5.50 16.60
N SER A 416 -0.82 -6.48 16.62
CA SER A 416 -0.63 -7.87 16.22
C SER A 416 -1.91 -8.39 15.57
N GLY A 417 -1.82 -9.45 14.74
CA GLY A 417 -2.97 -10.03 14.06
C GLY A 417 -3.65 -9.07 13.07
N TYR A 418 -2.88 -8.17 12.45
CA TYR A 418 -3.39 -7.35 11.35
C TYR A 418 -3.50 -8.22 10.09
N ASP A 419 -4.71 -8.29 9.53
CA ASP A 419 -5.13 -9.31 8.55
C ASP A 419 -5.88 -8.67 7.37
N GLU A 420 -5.41 -7.51 6.88
CA GLU A 420 -5.98 -6.91 5.66
C GLU A 420 -5.20 -7.39 4.44
N HIS A 421 -5.94 -7.92 3.47
CA HIS A 421 -5.41 -8.59 2.29
C HIS A 421 -6.22 -8.23 1.04
N GLU A 422 -5.53 -8.14 -0.10
CA GLU A 422 -6.14 -7.98 -1.41
C GLU A 422 -5.44 -8.90 -2.42
N ASN A 423 -6.13 -9.31 -3.48
CA ASN A 423 -5.54 -10.05 -4.60
C ASN A 423 -5.50 -9.13 -5.82
N PHE A 424 -4.30 -8.72 -6.26
CA PHE A 424 -4.19 -7.66 -7.26
C PHE A 424 -2.88 -7.64 -8.04
N PHE A 425 -2.88 -6.84 -9.10
CA PHE A 425 -1.69 -6.38 -9.78
C PHE A 425 -1.73 -4.86 -9.93
N ALA A 426 -0.60 -4.19 -9.73
CA ALA A 426 -0.51 -2.74 -9.79
C ALA A 426 0.76 -2.27 -10.49
N LYS A 427 0.66 -1.10 -11.11
CA LYS A 427 1.77 -0.33 -11.69
C LYS A 427 1.63 1.13 -11.33
N SER A 428 2.67 1.90 -11.60
CA SER A 428 2.66 3.35 -11.49
C SER A 428 3.30 4.01 -12.71
N ILE A 429 3.05 5.31 -12.85
CA ILE A 429 3.72 6.19 -13.81
C ILE A 429 4.00 7.50 -13.08
N THR A 430 5.20 8.01 -13.19
CA THR A 430 5.50 9.40 -12.81
C THR A 430 5.69 10.25 -14.05
N VAL A 431 5.02 11.40 -14.07
CA VAL A 431 5.00 12.31 -15.22
C VAL A 431 5.75 13.58 -14.83
N PRO A 432 6.90 13.87 -15.47
CA PRO A 432 7.68 15.08 -15.17
C PRO A 432 6.89 16.37 -15.38
N GLU A 433 7.05 17.34 -14.49
CA GLU A 433 6.39 18.64 -14.54
C GLU A 433 6.77 19.46 -15.77
N SER A 434 8.00 19.30 -16.25
CA SER A 434 8.51 19.95 -17.46
C SER A 434 7.73 19.55 -18.71
N THR A 435 7.21 18.33 -18.77
CA THR A 435 6.53 17.79 -19.97
C THR A 435 5.02 17.66 -19.79
N GLY A 436 4.56 17.22 -18.62
CA GLY A 436 3.15 16.91 -18.38
C GLY A 436 2.62 15.80 -19.32
N LEU A 437 1.30 15.64 -19.37
CA LEU A 437 0.63 14.77 -20.34
C LEU A 437 0.26 15.57 -21.59
N THR A 438 0.53 14.98 -22.75
CA THR A 438 0.11 15.51 -24.05
C THR A 438 -1.31 15.07 -24.40
N ALA A 439 -1.95 15.82 -25.30
CA ALA A 439 -3.24 15.43 -25.86
C ALA A 439 -3.21 14.03 -26.49
N ASN A 440 -2.08 13.64 -27.11
CA ASN A 440 -1.92 12.31 -27.70
C ASN A 440 -1.93 11.20 -26.65
N ALA A 441 -1.18 11.36 -25.55
CA ALA A 441 -1.19 10.42 -24.44
C ALA A 441 -2.58 10.31 -23.79
N LEU A 442 -3.26 11.44 -23.58
CA LEU A 442 -4.61 11.47 -23.01
C LEU A 442 -5.64 10.78 -23.92
N ASN A 443 -5.54 10.98 -25.23
CA ASN A 443 -6.38 10.30 -26.23
C ASN A 443 -6.13 8.79 -26.24
N ALA A 444 -4.86 8.36 -26.23
CA ALA A 444 -4.49 6.95 -26.20
C ALA A 444 -4.95 6.27 -24.91
N TRP A 445 -4.82 6.97 -23.78
CA TRP A 445 -5.34 6.50 -22.50
C TRP A 445 -6.86 6.30 -22.55
N PHE A 446 -7.61 7.28 -23.04
CA PHE A 446 -9.05 7.20 -23.21
C PHE A 446 -9.46 6.01 -24.10
N ASP A 447 -8.80 5.85 -25.25
CA ASP A 447 -9.09 4.77 -26.19
C ASP A 447 -8.86 3.39 -25.57
N TYR A 448 -7.85 3.27 -24.72
CA TYR A 448 -7.53 2.01 -24.06
C TYR A 448 -8.55 1.63 -22.97
N ILE A 449 -9.02 2.60 -22.19
CA ILE A 449 -9.92 2.32 -21.05
C ILE A 449 -11.40 2.35 -21.40
N LYS A 450 -11.80 3.00 -22.50
CA LYS A 450 -13.20 3.13 -22.87
C LYS A 450 -13.80 1.77 -23.20
N GLY A 451 -14.81 1.36 -22.42
CA GLY A 451 -15.47 0.06 -22.57
C GLY A 451 -14.69 -1.11 -21.99
N ALA A 452 -13.63 -0.86 -21.22
CA ALA A 452 -12.91 -1.90 -20.50
C ALA A 452 -13.82 -2.64 -19.53
N THR A 453 -13.75 -3.97 -19.53
CA THR A 453 -14.52 -4.84 -18.65
C THR A 453 -13.71 -5.36 -17.46
N THR A 454 -12.38 -5.23 -17.49
CA THR A 454 -11.51 -5.56 -16.36
C THR A 454 -11.83 -4.66 -15.18
N GLU A 455 -11.95 -5.21 -13.98
CA GLU A 455 -12.12 -4.39 -12.77
C GLU A 455 -10.79 -3.72 -12.41
N TYR A 456 -10.77 -2.39 -12.41
CA TYR A 456 -9.58 -1.59 -12.13
C TYR A 456 -9.96 -0.25 -11.52
N TYR A 457 -8.98 0.40 -10.90
CA TYR A 457 -9.02 1.83 -10.67
C TYR A 457 -7.68 2.48 -11.02
N THR A 458 -7.72 3.77 -11.34
CA THR A 458 -6.55 4.62 -11.44
C THR A 458 -6.70 5.83 -10.52
N ILE A 459 -5.66 6.12 -9.74
CA ILE A 459 -5.52 7.39 -9.01
C ILE A 459 -4.40 8.19 -9.66
N VAL A 460 -4.65 9.45 -10.01
CA VAL A 460 -3.63 10.38 -10.49
C VAL A 460 -3.49 11.51 -9.48
N ASN A 461 -2.38 11.47 -8.75
CA ASN A 461 -2.09 12.40 -7.67
C ASN A 461 -1.30 13.60 -8.17
N LEU A 462 -1.71 14.81 -7.76
CA LEU A 462 -0.90 16.02 -7.95
C LEU A 462 0.31 15.97 -7.00
N TYR A 463 1.50 15.91 -7.57
CA TYR A 463 2.77 15.97 -6.85
C TYR A 463 3.40 17.37 -6.93
N GLY A 464 3.62 17.87 -8.14
CA GLY A 464 4.39 19.08 -8.40
C GLY A 464 3.57 20.36 -8.43
N GLY A 465 3.99 21.30 -9.28
CA GLY A 465 3.36 22.60 -9.45
C GLY A 465 3.83 23.63 -8.42
N PRO A 466 3.40 24.89 -8.56
CA PRO A 466 3.87 26.02 -7.76
C PRO A 466 3.82 25.74 -6.26
N GLY A 467 4.95 26.00 -5.60
CA GLY A 467 5.12 25.86 -4.16
C GLY A 467 5.24 24.44 -3.63
N SER A 468 5.13 23.38 -4.45
CA SER A 468 5.19 22.00 -3.95
C SER A 468 6.45 21.75 -3.13
N ALA A 469 6.27 21.38 -1.86
CA ALA A 469 7.36 21.02 -0.96
C ALA A 469 8.11 19.76 -1.45
N ILE A 470 7.43 18.88 -2.20
CA ILE A 470 8.04 17.69 -2.81
C ILE A 470 9.10 18.11 -3.84
N ASN A 471 8.73 19.02 -4.74
CA ASN A 471 9.57 19.49 -5.85
C ASN A 471 10.55 20.60 -5.44
N SER A 472 10.48 21.08 -4.20
CA SER A 472 11.46 22.00 -3.62
C SER A 472 12.80 21.33 -3.25
N LYS A 473 12.87 20.00 -3.35
CA LYS A 473 14.01 19.15 -3.02
C LYS A 473 14.49 18.43 -4.27
N ASP A 474 15.68 17.83 -4.20
CA ASP A 474 16.31 17.10 -5.29
C ASP A 474 16.86 15.74 -4.82
N THR A 475 17.59 15.07 -5.71
CA THR A 475 18.24 13.78 -5.44
C THR A 475 19.47 13.90 -4.53
N ASP A 476 19.96 15.10 -4.25
CA ASP A 476 21.02 15.31 -3.25
C ASP A 476 20.45 15.35 -1.84
N PHE A 477 19.23 15.86 -1.69
CA PHE A 477 18.51 15.85 -0.41
C PHE A 477 18.21 14.43 0.09
N ALA A 478 17.78 13.53 -0.80
CA ALA A 478 17.40 12.15 -0.48
C ALA A 478 17.54 11.25 -1.72
N ALA A 479 17.70 9.95 -1.54
CA ALA A 479 17.82 8.97 -2.63
C ALA A 479 16.49 8.68 -3.36
N TYR A 480 15.75 9.72 -3.73
CA TYR A 480 14.40 9.64 -4.29
C TYR A 480 14.31 10.44 -5.59
N ASN A 481 13.88 9.78 -6.67
CA ASN A 481 13.98 10.31 -8.03
C ASN A 481 12.84 11.25 -8.43
N ASP A 482 11.60 11.01 -7.98
CA ASP A 482 10.40 11.68 -8.51
C ASP A 482 10.22 13.14 -7.99
N ARG A 483 11.32 13.87 -7.81
CA ARG A 483 11.37 15.24 -7.31
C ARG A 483 10.96 16.28 -8.35
N ASP A 484 10.86 15.89 -9.61
CA ASP A 484 10.44 16.75 -10.72
C ASP A 484 9.05 16.39 -11.26
N SER A 485 8.32 15.49 -10.60
CA SER A 485 7.04 14.98 -11.08
C SER A 485 5.91 15.97 -10.86
N LEU A 486 5.02 16.12 -11.85
CA LEU A 486 3.73 16.77 -11.69
C LEU A 486 2.64 15.79 -11.28
N TRP A 487 2.60 14.63 -11.95
CA TRP A 487 1.59 13.60 -11.70
C TRP A 487 2.24 12.29 -11.29
N VAL A 488 1.61 11.61 -10.34
CA VAL A 488 1.94 10.21 -10.00
C VAL A 488 0.68 9.36 -10.09
N PHE A 489 0.75 8.35 -10.94
CA PHE A 489 -0.31 7.39 -11.19
C PHE A 489 -0.16 6.19 -10.28
N GLN A 490 -1.30 5.71 -9.78
CA GLN A 490 -1.47 4.37 -9.26
C GLN A 490 -2.49 3.67 -10.15
N ASN A 491 -2.04 2.69 -10.94
CA ASN A 491 -2.89 1.87 -11.78
C ASN A 491 -3.05 0.51 -11.12
N TYR A 492 -4.26 0.16 -10.72
CA TYR A 492 -4.54 -0.99 -9.87
C TYR A 492 -5.63 -1.85 -10.50
N GLY A 493 -5.35 -3.15 -10.66
CA GLY A 493 -6.29 -4.13 -11.18
C GLY A 493 -6.55 -5.23 -10.16
N TYR A 494 -7.82 -5.58 -9.99
CA TYR A 494 -8.22 -6.67 -9.10
C TYR A 494 -7.98 -8.02 -9.76
N GLU A 495 -7.55 -8.99 -8.95
CA GLU A 495 -7.18 -10.34 -9.37
C GLU A 495 -6.01 -10.39 -10.35
N THR A 496 -5.38 -11.57 -10.47
CA THR A 496 -4.24 -11.75 -11.39
C THR A 496 -4.64 -11.62 -12.87
N SER A 497 -5.91 -11.83 -13.21
CA SER A 497 -6.45 -11.65 -14.57
C SER A 497 -6.34 -10.21 -15.10
N SER A 498 -6.22 -9.22 -14.21
CA SER A 498 -6.07 -7.82 -14.60
C SER A 498 -4.66 -7.45 -15.10
N THR A 499 -3.66 -8.33 -14.92
CA THR A 499 -2.25 -8.02 -15.17
C THR A 499 -1.99 -7.46 -16.57
N ASN A 500 -2.49 -8.13 -17.62
CA ASN A 500 -2.30 -7.68 -19.00
C ASN A 500 -3.00 -6.35 -19.26
N PHE A 501 -4.17 -6.14 -18.67
CA PHE A 501 -4.91 -4.89 -18.80
C PHE A 501 -4.13 -3.72 -18.19
N ILE A 502 -3.60 -3.87 -16.98
CA ILE A 502 -2.82 -2.82 -16.30
C ILE A 502 -1.48 -2.56 -17.01
N ASN A 503 -0.84 -3.60 -17.56
CA ASN A 503 0.35 -3.42 -18.41
C ASN A 503 0.02 -2.58 -19.66
N GLY A 504 -1.04 -2.94 -20.38
CA GLY A 504 -1.46 -2.19 -21.55
C GLY A 504 -1.93 -0.77 -21.23
N LEU A 505 -2.48 -0.54 -20.02
CA LEU A 505 -2.88 0.78 -19.54
C LEU A 505 -1.66 1.72 -19.40
N ASN A 506 -0.58 1.24 -18.77
CA ASN A 506 0.67 1.97 -18.69
C ASN A 506 1.25 2.23 -20.09
N ASP A 507 1.30 1.19 -20.93
CA ASP A 507 1.85 1.25 -22.28
C ASP A 507 1.10 2.26 -23.18
N ALA A 508 -0.24 2.32 -23.08
CA ALA A 508 -1.05 3.23 -23.86
C ALA A 508 -0.67 4.70 -23.62
N ILE A 509 -0.36 5.05 -22.37
CA ILE A 509 0.09 6.39 -21.99
C ILE A 509 1.53 6.62 -22.45
N ILE A 510 2.45 5.72 -22.06
CA ILE A 510 3.90 5.90 -22.26
C ILE A 510 4.27 5.90 -23.75
N LYS A 511 3.76 4.94 -24.53
CA LYS A 511 4.10 4.80 -25.96
C LYS A 511 3.52 5.93 -26.81
N ALA A 512 2.46 6.58 -26.36
CA ALA A 512 1.87 7.72 -27.04
C ALA A 512 2.67 9.03 -26.82
N GLN A 513 3.67 9.02 -25.94
CA GLN A 513 4.52 10.17 -25.64
C GLN A 513 5.99 9.75 -25.42
N PRO A 514 6.64 9.16 -26.44
CA PRO A 514 7.95 8.52 -26.29
C PRO A 514 9.10 9.49 -25.95
N GLN A 515 8.91 10.79 -26.18
CA GLN A 515 9.89 11.83 -25.83
C GLN A 515 9.92 12.18 -24.34
N THR A 516 8.95 11.70 -23.55
CA THR A 516 8.92 11.96 -22.10
C THR A 516 9.62 10.86 -21.34
N SER A 517 10.53 11.25 -20.47
CA SER A 517 11.18 10.37 -19.49
C SER A 517 10.21 10.05 -18.35
N PHE A 518 9.23 9.19 -18.62
CA PHE A 518 8.36 8.68 -17.57
C PHE A 518 9.15 7.85 -16.56
N GLY A 519 8.83 7.99 -15.28
CA GLY A 519 9.32 7.11 -14.22
C GLY A 519 8.23 6.23 -13.65
N ALA A 520 8.52 5.61 -12.51
CA ALA A 520 7.57 4.86 -11.72
C ALA A 520 7.79 5.16 -10.23
N TYR A 521 6.77 4.99 -9.41
CA TYR A 521 6.81 5.27 -7.98
C TYR A 521 6.97 3.98 -7.17
N LEU A 522 8.06 3.87 -6.42
CA LEU A 522 8.50 2.65 -5.76
C LEU A 522 7.56 2.14 -4.66
N ASN A 523 6.84 3.02 -3.96
CA ASN A 523 5.82 2.57 -2.99
C ASN A 523 4.64 1.83 -3.67
N TYR A 524 4.48 1.97 -4.99
CA TYR A 524 3.61 1.14 -5.83
C TYR A 524 4.45 0.18 -6.68
N VAL A 525 5.33 -0.57 -6.01
CA VAL A 525 6.30 -1.47 -6.65
C VAL A 525 5.63 -2.45 -7.61
N ASP A 526 6.25 -2.61 -8.77
CA ASP A 526 5.75 -3.42 -9.86
C ASP A 526 6.64 -4.65 -10.04
N PRO A 527 6.16 -5.86 -9.66
CA PRO A 527 6.95 -7.08 -9.74
C PRO A 527 7.17 -7.58 -11.18
N SER A 528 6.58 -6.97 -12.20
CA SER A 528 6.76 -7.38 -13.61
C SER A 528 8.04 -6.83 -14.24
N TYR A 529 8.66 -5.80 -13.65
CA TYR A 529 9.94 -5.30 -14.12
C TYR A 529 11.09 -6.22 -13.68
N ASP A 530 12.02 -6.46 -14.61
CA ASP A 530 13.35 -6.90 -14.23
C ASP A 530 14.08 -5.82 -13.43
N ALA A 531 15.18 -6.20 -12.78
CA ALA A 531 15.93 -5.29 -11.92
C ALA A 531 16.41 -4.04 -12.67
N ALA A 532 16.96 -4.20 -13.88
CA ALA A 532 17.48 -3.08 -14.67
C ALA A 532 16.39 -2.07 -15.05
N THR A 533 15.21 -2.55 -15.47
CA THR A 533 14.07 -1.70 -15.79
C THR A 533 13.54 -1.00 -14.54
N ALA A 534 13.41 -1.74 -13.43
CA ALA A 534 13.00 -1.18 -12.15
C ALA A 534 13.96 -0.07 -11.70
N HIS A 535 15.27 -0.30 -11.74
CA HIS A 535 16.28 0.68 -11.36
C HIS A 535 16.21 1.94 -12.21
N LYS A 536 16.05 1.78 -13.53
CA LYS A 536 15.90 2.90 -14.45
C LYS A 536 14.66 3.74 -14.15
N LEU A 537 13.52 3.10 -13.90
CA LEU A 537 12.24 3.78 -13.68
C LEU A 537 12.12 4.41 -12.28
N TYR A 538 12.64 3.74 -11.24
CA TYR A 538 12.55 4.20 -9.85
C TYR A 538 13.65 5.18 -9.45
N TYR A 539 14.83 5.06 -10.04
CA TYR A 539 16.01 5.84 -9.63
C TYR A 539 16.66 6.63 -10.77
N GLY A 540 16.51 6.23 -12.03
CA GLY A 540 17.32 6.78 -13.12
C GLY A 540 18.81 6.45 -12.98
N ASP A 541 19.61 6.72 -14.01
CA ASP A 541 20.98 6.21 -14.08
C ASP A 541 21.91 6.82 -13.01
N SER A 542 21.82 8.14 -12.83
CA SER A 542 22.74 8.88 -11.95
C SER A 542 22.53 8.53 -10.48
N LEU A 543 21.28 8.61 -10.01
CA LEU A 543 20.93 8.29 -8.64
C LEU A 543 21.12 6.78 -8.36
N TYR A 544 20.80 5.89 -9.31
CA TYR A 544 21.11 4.47 -9.18
C TYR A 544 22.63 4.22 -9.01
N ALA A 545 23.48 4.86 -9.81
CA ALA A 545 24.93 4.69 -9.72
C ALA A 545 25.49 5.11 -8.34
N ARG A 546 24.95 6.20 -7.76
CA ARG A 546 25.30 6.65 -6.41
C ARG A 546 24.80 5.67 -5.34
N LEU A 547 23.57 5.18 -5.46
CA LEU A 547 23.02 4.13 -4.58
C LEU A 547 23.83 2.84 -4.65
N LEU A 548 24.25 2.41 -5.85
CA LEU A 548 25.07 1.22 -6.03
C LEU A 548 26.45 1.35 -5.39
N THR A 549 27.03 2.55 -5.42
CA THR A 549 28.29 2.84 -4.72
C THR A 549 28.12 2.69 -3.21
N LEU A 550 27.04 3.26 -2.65
CA LEU A 550 26.71 3.10 -1.23
C LEU A 550 26.44 1.64 -0.88
N LYS A 551 25.64 0.93 -1.68
CA LYS A 551 25.33 -0.50 -1.51
C LYS A 551 26.59 -1.34 -1.38
N LYS A 552 27.57 -1.15 -2.27
CA LYS A 552 28.86 -1.87 -2.22
C LYS A 552 29.67 -1.57 -0.96
N LYS A 553 29.49 -0.38 -0.37
CA LYS A 553 30.15 0.00 0.89
C LYS A 553 29.51 -0.66 2.10
N VAL A 554 28.19 -0.65 2.20
CA VAL A 554 27.45 -1.04 3.43
C VAL A 554 26.90 -2.45 3.40
N ASP A 555 26.77 -3.05 2.22
CA ASP A 555 26.30 -4.42 2.03
C ASP A 555 26.93 -5.07 0.77
N PRO A 556 28.26 -5.30 0.76
CA PRO A 556 28.96 -5.88 -0.39
C PRO A 556 28.53 -7.30 -0.75
N ASN A 557 27.89 -8.02 0.18
CA ASN A 557 27.46 -9.41 0.00
C ASN A 557 25.97 -9.53 -0.36
N ASN A 558 25.30 -8.40 -0.60
CA ASN A 558 23.86 -8.33 -0.87
C ASN A 558 23.05 -9.11 0.18
N VAL A 559 23.33 -8.94 1.48
CA VAL A 559 22.57 -9.54 2.58
C VAL A 559 21.13 -9.04 2.52
N PHE A 560 20.92 -7.73 2.40
CA PHE A 560 19.62 -7.14 2.14
C PHE A 560 19.32 -7.22 0.64
N TRP A 561 18.40 -8.11 0.27
CA TRP A 561 18.14 -8.40 -1.13
C TRP A 561 16.67 -8.77 -1.37
N ASN A 562 16.16 -8.32 -2.51
CA ASN A 562 14.92 -8.74 -3.14
C ASN A 562 15.14 -8.64 -4.68
N PRO A 563 14.22 -9.11 -5.54
CA PRO A 563 14.41 -9.11 -6.99
C PRO A 563 14.71 -7.75 -7.65
N GLN A 564 14.44 -6.63 -6.98
CA GLN A 564 14.67 -5.27 -7.50
C GLN A 564 15.57 -4.43 -6.59
N ALA A 565 16.19 -5.04 -5.57
CA ALA A 565 17.12 -4.35 -4.69
C ALA A 565 18.28 -3.72 -5.48
N ILE A 566 18.90 -2.68 -4.92
CA ILE A 566 20.09 -2.08 -5.53
C ILE A 566 21.19 -3.13 -5.67
N GLY A 567 21.71 -3.32 -6.90
CA GLY A 567 22.72 -4.34 -7.21
C GLY A 567 22.18 -5.77 -7.35
N ALA A 568 20.86 -5.94 -7.52
CA ALA A 568 20.21 -7.23 -7.79
C ALA A 568 20.54 -7.82 -9.18
#